data_AF-A0A2A2K2V5-F1
#
_entry.id   AF-A0A2A2K2V5-F1
#
_cell.length_a   1.000
_cell.length_b   1.000
_cell.length_c   1.000
_cell.angle_alpha   90.00
_cell.angle_beta   90.00
_cell.angle_gamma   90.00
#
_symmetry.space_group_name_H-M   'P 1'
#
loop_
_entity.id
_entity.type
_entity.pdbx_description
1 polymer ?
#
loop_
_entity_poly.entity_id
_entity_poly.type
_entity_poly.pdbx_seq_one_letter_code
_entity_poly.pdbx_strand_id
1 'polypeptide(L)'
;MVDPDPFPYECLRSFTESGQERVLNCDDLLPAFLYVVIRARLRRLGAEITYLDEFTRGYRGLGQADMMFTLLHSCYVQICREKSLV
;
A
#
# COMPACT_ATOMS: atom_id res chain seq x y z
N MET A 1 1.26 -26.58 -24.58
CA MET A 1 1.08 -26.53 -23.12
C MET A 1 2.15 -25.56 -22.63
N VAL A 2 1.79 -24.29 -22.45
CA VAL A 2 2.73 -23.25 -22.04
C VAL A 2 2.96 -23.45 -20.55
N ASP A 3 4.19 -23.72 -20.15
CA ASP A 3 4.59 -23.72 -18.74
C ASP A 3 4.18 -22.38 -18.13
N PRO A 4 3.44 -22.34 -17.01
CA PRO A 4 3.16 -21.08 -16.34
C PRO A 4 4.49 -20.53 -15.82
N ASP A 5 4.86 -19.32 -16.26
CA ASP A 5 6.00 -18.56 -15.74
C ASP A 5 6.06 -18.71 -14.20
N PRO A 6 7.13 -19.28 -13.62
CA PRO A 6 7.08 -19.71 -12.24
C PRO A 6 6.77 -18.56 -11.30
N PHE A 7 7.37 -17.38 -11.47
CA PHE A 7 7.14 -16.23 -10.59
C PHE A 7 7.55 -14.90 -11.26
N PRO A 8 6.60 -14.11 -11.81
CA PRO A 8 6.90 -12.79 -12.39
C PRO A 8 7.11 -11.69 -11.34
N TYR A 9 7.33 -12.04 -10.07
CA TYR A 9 7.40 -11.10 -8.96
C TYR A 9 8.68 -11.31 -8.13
N GLU A 10 9.83 -11.05 -8.74
CA GLU A 10 11.14 -11.08 -8.06
C GLU A 10 11.17 -10.16 -6.82
N CYS A 11 10.44 -9.04 -6.86
CA CYS A 11 10.21 -8.15 -5.72
C CYS A 11 9.37 -8.81 -4.60
N LEU A 12 8.43 -9.70 -4.91
CA LEU A 12 7.58 -10.33 -3.89
C LEU A 12 8.34 -11.42 -3.09
N ARG A 13 9.43 -11.97 -3.65
CA ARG A 13 10.30 -12.92 -2.93
C ARG A 13 10.92 -12.31 -1.67
N SER A 14 11.26 -11.01 -1.70
CA SER A 14 11.80 -10.33 -0.53
C SER A 14 10.80 -10.24 0.65
N PHE A 15 9.50 -10.40 0.38
CA PHE A 15 8.43 -10.44 1.39
C PHE A 15 7.98 -11.87 1.76
N THR A 16 8.35 -12.90 0.99
CA THR A 16 7.72 -14.23 1.10
C THR A 16 8.67 -15.38 1.45
N GLU A 17 9.99 -15.25 1.23
CA GLU A 17 10.89 -16.42 1.26
C GLU A 17 11.80 -16.59 2.49
N SER A 18 11.83 -15.71 3.48
CA SER A 18 12.62 -15.99 4.69
C SER A 18 11.74 -16.59 5.79
N GLY A 19 11.94 -17.87 6.12
CA GLY A 19 11.44 -18.51 7.35
C GLY A 19 12.03 -17.92 8.65
N GLN A 20 12.40 -16.64 8.63
CA GLN A 20 12.88 -15.83 9.73
C GLN A 20 11.93 -14.64 9.90
N GLU A 21 11.61 -14.30 11.14
CA GLU A 21 10.78 -13.16 11.51
C GLU A 21 11.53 -11.85 11.18
N ARG A 22 11.44 -11.42 9.93
CA ARG A 22 12.08 -10.18 9.46
C ARG A 22 11.22 -8.99 9.85
N VAL A 23 11.82 -8.05 10.57
CA VAL A 23 11.20 -6.75 10.85
C VAL A 23 11.18 -5.94 9.56
N LEU A 24 9.99 -5.75 8.98
CA LEU A 24 9.78 -4.90 7.81
C LEU A 24 9.71 -3.43 8.25
N ASN A 25 10.46 -2.56 7.59
CA ASN A 25 10.33 -1.12 7.78
C ASN A 25 9.31 -0.53 6.79
N CYS A 26 9.05 0.78 6.87
CA CYS A 26 8.13 1.46 5.96
C CYS A 26 8.57 1.40 4.50
N ASP A 27 9.87 1.44 4.23
CA ASP A 27 10.42 1.44 2.87
C ASP A 27 10.26 0.07 2.22
N ASP A 28 10.33 -1.01 3.01
CA ASP A 28 9.95 -2.35 2.59
C ASP A 28 8.42 -2.41 2.38
N LEU A 29 7.61 -1.92 3.32
CA LEU A 29 6.16 -2.12 3.28
C LEU A 29 5.46 -1.28 2.19
N LEU A 30 5.89 -0.05 1.94
CA LEU A 30 5.18 0.91 1.10
C LEU A 30 5.00 0.45 -0.37
N PRO A 31 6.01 -0.12 -1.05
CA PRO A 31 5.84 -0.65 -2.41
C PRO A 31 4.84 -1.81 -2.48
N ALA A 32 4.89 -2.73 -1.50
CA ALA A 32 3.93 -3.83 -1.42
C ALA A 32 2.51 -3.31 -1.17
N PHE A 33 2.37 -2.32 -0.29
CA PHE A 33 1.09 -1.68 0.00
C PHE A 33 0.52 -0.95 -1.22
N LEU A 34 1.37 -0.22 -1.96
CA LEU A 34 0.99 0.45 -3.22
C LEU A 34 0.46 -0.56 -4.25
N TYR A 35 1.16 -1.69 -4.42
CA TYR A 35 0.72 -2.77 -5.30
C TYR A 35 -0.69 -3.26 -4.93
N VAL A 36 -0.93 -3.53 -3.65
CA VAL A 36 -2.24 -3.98 -3.15
C VAL A 36 -3.31 -2.92 -3.41
N VAL A 37 -3.07 -1.65 -3.08
CA VAL A 37 -4.04 -0.55 -3.28
C VAL A 37 -4.46 -0.43 -4.75
N ILE A 38 -3.49 -0.51 -5.67
CA ILE A 38 -3.77 -0.47 -7.12
C ILE A 38 -4.63 -1.66 -7.55
N ARG A 39 -4.27 -2.88 -7.11
CA ARG A 39 -4.96 -4.12 -7.49
C ARG A 39 -6.33 -4.28 -6.84
N ALA A 40 -6.53 -3.68 -5.66
CA ALA A 40 -7.81 -3.65 -4.95
C ALA A 40 -8.87 -2.81 -5.67
N ARG A 41 -8.48 -1.91 -6.58
CA ARG A 41 -9.39 -1.07 -7.39
C ARG A 41 -10.41 -0.32 -6.53
N LEU A 42 -9.94 0.27 -5.42
CA LEU A 42 -10.78 1.04 -4.50
C LEU A 42 -11.47 2.18 -5.25
N ARG A 43 -12.80 2.15 -5.27
CA ARG A 43 -13.61 3.16 -5.97
C ARG A 43 -13.54 4.47 -5.19
N ARG A 44 -13.40 5.58 -5.89
CA ARG A 44 -13.39 6.93 -5.30
C ARG A 44 -12.39 7.07 -4.13
N LEU A 45 -11.23 6.43 -4.24
CA LEU A 45 -10.21 6.35 -3.17
C LEU A 45 -9.91 7.71 -2.51
N GLY A 46 -9.81 8.80 -3.28
CA GLY A 46 -9.60 10.14 -2.72
C GLY A 46 -10.74 10.60 -1.79
N ALA A 47 -12.00 10.32 -2.13
CA ALA A 47 -13.14 10.67 -1.30
C ALA A 47 -13.18 9.83 -0.01
N GLU A 48 -12.85 8.55 -0.09
CA GLU A 48 -12.75 7.67 1.10
C GLU A 48 -11.63 8.12 2.05
N ILE A 49 -10.47 8.53 1.51
CA ILE A 49 -9.37 9.08 2.30
C ILE A 49 -9.79 10.39 2.97
N THR A 50 -10.42 11.31 2.24
CA THR A 50 -10.93 12.55 2.84
C THR A 50 -11.94 12.23 3.95
N TYR A 51 -12.91 11.35 3.70
CA TYR A 51 -13.91 10.95 4.69
C TYR A 51 -13.26 10.41 5.96
N LEU A 52 -12.28 9.51 5.83
CA LEU A 52 -11.54 8.97 6.97
C LEU A 52 -10.76 10.04 7.73
N ASP A 53 -10.09 10.97 7.04
CA ASP A 53 -9.42 12.10 7.69
C ASP A 53 -10.42 12.90 8.54
N GLU A 54 -11.58 13.26 7.97
CA GLU A 54 -12.59 14.03 8.72
C GLU A 54 -13.17 13.26 9.90
N PHE A 55 -13.45 11.97 9.70
CA PHE A 55 -13.98 11.09 10.73
C PHE A 55 -12.99 10.92 11.89
N THR A 56 -11.70 10.85 11.58
CA THR A 56 -10.65 10.58 12.56
C THR A 56 -10.11 11.83 13.27
N ARG A 57 -10.45 13.06 12.84
CA ARG A 57 -9.94 14.33 13.43
C ARG A 57 -10.06 14.46 14.95
N GLY A 58 -11.02 13.78 15.58
CA GLY A 58 -11.21 13.75 17.04
C GLY A 58 -10.45 12.64 17.77
N TYR A 59 -9.92 11.66 17.05
CA TYR A 59 -9.24 10.49 17.60
C TYR A 59 -7.73 10.72 17.57
N ARG A 60 -7.08 10.63 18.73
CA ARG A 60 -5.62 10.81 18.85
C ARG A 60 -4.98 9.51 19.31
N GLY A 61 -3.80 9.20 18.77
CA GLY A 61 -2.96 8.10 19.23
C GLY A 61 -3.53 6.73 18.90
N LEU A 62 -4.05 6.54 17.69
CA LEU A 62 -4.50 5.23 17.20
C LEU A 62 -3.32 4.31 16.84
N GLY A 63 -2.09 4.83 16.93
CA GLY A 63 -0.86 4.05 16.86
C GLY A 63 -0.64 3.52 15.45
N GLN A 64 -0.72 2.20 15.29
CA GLN A 64 -0.52 1.58 13.97
C GLN A 64 -1.54 2.05 12.93
N ALA A 65 -2.77 2.39 13.35
CA ALA A 65 -3.77 2.89 12.40
C ALA A 65 -3.36 4.25 11.80
N ASP A 66 -2.75 5.13 12.59
CA ASP A 66 -2.25 6.43 12.11
C ASP A 66 -1.15 6.23 11.06
N MET A 67 -0.25 5.25 11.31
CA MET A 67 0.80 4.84 10.38
C MET A 67 0.22 4.25 9.08
N MET A 68 -0.75 3.34 9.19
CA MET A 68 -1.39 2.72 8.02
C MET A 68 -2.17 3.74 7.20
N PHE A 69 -2.85 4.69 7.85
CA PHE A 69 -3.54 5.76 7.15
C PHE A 69 -2.56 6.68 6.40
N THR A 70 -1.41 6.99 7.01
CA THR A 70 -0.32 7.73 6.36
C THR A 70 0.23 6.98 5.13
N LEU A 71 0.42 5.66 5.23
CA LEU A 71 0.84 4.83 4.09
C LEU A 71 -0.21 4.87 2.96
N LEU A 72 -1.50 4.75 3.30
CA LEU A 72 -2.60 4.83 2.33
C LEU A 72 -2.64 6.18 1.61
N HIS A 73 -2.51 7.28 2.36
CA HIS A 73 -2.44 8.62 1.80
C HIS A 73 -1.23 8.78 0.86
N SER A 74 -0.07 8.26 1.26
CA SER A 74 1.15 8.30 0.45
C SER A 74 0.98 7.53 -0.88
N CYS A 75 0.38 6.33 -0.83
CA CYS A 75 0.06 5.57 -2.03
C CYS A 75 -0.90 6.35 -2.95
N TYR A 76 -1.94 6.99 -2.40
CA TYR A 76 -2.86 7.79 -3.19
C TYR A 76 -2.16 8.93 -3.92
N VAL A 77 -1.31 9.69 -3.22
CA VAL A 77 -0.51 10.77 -3.83
C VAL A 77 0.39 10.24 -4.95
N GLN A 78 1.05 9.09 -4.73
CA GLN A 78 1.90 8.46 -5.76
C GLN A 78 1.09 8.07 -7.00
N ILE A 79 -0.05 7.39 -6.82
CA ILE A 79 -0.95 7.01 -7.92
C ILE A 79 -1.42 8.25 -8.71
N CYS A 80 -1.78 9.32 -8.02
CA CYS A 80 -2.18 10.58 -8.67
C CYS A 80 -1.04 11.21 -9.46
N ARG A 81 0.18 11.23 -8.91
CA ARG A 81 1.36 11.76 -9.62
C ARG A 81 1.63 10.99 -10.92
N GLU A 82 1.60 9.66 -10.86
CA GLU A 82 1.84 8.83 -12.06
C GLU A 82 0.74 8.99 -13.11
N LYS A 83 -0.53 9.14 -12.70
CA LYS A 83 -1.64 9.40 -13.63
C LYS A 83 -1.57 10.77 -14.29
N SER A 84 -1.07 11.78 -13.59
CA SER A 84 -0.91 13.13 -14.16
C SER A 84 0.29 13.25 -15.11
N LEU A 85 1.18 12.25 -15.14
CA LEU A 85 2.33 12.18 -16.03
C LEU A 85 2.04 11.40 -17.34
N VAL A 86 0.81 10.90 -17.49
CA VAL A 86 0.29 10.24 -18.71
C VAL A 86 -0.73 11.15 -19.36
#